data_AF-A0A529T5V1-F1
#
_entry.id   AF-A0A529T5V1-F1
#
_cell.length_a   1.000
_cell.length_b   1.000
_cell.length_c   1.000
_cell.angle_alpha   90.00
_cell.angle_beta   90.00
_cell.angle_gamma   90.00
#
_symmetry.space_group_name_H-M   'P 1'
#
loop_
_entity.id
_entity.type
_entity.pdbx_description
1 polymer ?
#
loop_
_entity_poly.entity_id
_entity_poly.type
_entity_poly.pdbx_seq_one_letter_code
_entity_poly.pdbx_strand_id
1 'polypeptide(L)'
;MLADIGDPRTEQGLAAWLRTGKVDRKREDGLQLLKEMDAFIRNGAAQGAPAFHFEWTENWHNASWRNEAARRGGKATPEQDAILDELRLSGDYAQLRREALLRLLARGERTAPDRQAVKRAMGDFRSRRGLMRQADVSAWARDNGTDLAGLDRMIEDDAAIETLARDRDAELHRAILDRLRELDLYPGYRDKALARQRSPSLSAPLPRALLAAWFFEKRLGLQVPRDIDDYAISIGLPGIDSFYDLLAREYA
;
A
#
# COMPACT_ATOMS: atom_id res chain seq x y z
N MET A 1 -44.56 21.82 -4.92
CA MET A 1 -45.13 21.88 -3.55
C MET A 1 -44.11 21.29 -2.58
N LEU A 2 -43.23 22.13 -2.04
CA LEU A 2 -42.28 21.79 -0.96
C LEU A 2 -42.11 23.07 -0.13
N ALA A 3 -43.17 23.49 0.55
CA ALA A 3 -43.21 24.76 1.28
C ALA A 3 -43.15 24.59 2.81
N ASP A 4 -42.93 23.37 3.31
CA ASP A 4 -43.18 23.04 4.72
C ASP A 4 -41.95 22.46 5.46
N ILE A 5 -40.76 22.58 4.86
CA ILE A 5 -39.51 22.17 5.54
C ILE A 5 -38.95 23.40 6.25
N GLY A 6 -39.20 23.50 7.56
CA GLY A 6 -38.60 24.50 8.46
C GLY A 6 -39.53 25.58 9.03
N ASP A 7 -40.86 25.38 9.06
CA ASP A 7 -41.76 26.29 9.80
C ASP A 7 -41.47 26.20 11.32
N PRO A 8 -41.05 27.29 11.98
CA PRO A 8 -40.77 27.31 13.42
C PRO A 8 -41.94 26.87 14.29
N ARG A 9 -43.19 27.03 13.82
CA ARG A 9 -44.39 26.59 14.55
C ARG A 9 -44.53 25.07 14.52
N THR A 10 -44.20 24.46 13.38
CA THR A 10 -44.20 23.00 13.20
C THR A 10 -43.08 22.37 14.02
N GLU A 11 -41.90 23.02 14.08
CA GLU A 11 -40.79 22.60 14.96
C GLU A 11 -41.15 22.70 16.45
N GLN A 12 -41.76 23.80 16.88
CA GLN A 12 -42.22 23.96 18.27
C GLN A 12 -43.33 22.96 18.64
N GLY A 13 -44.27 22.71 17.71
CA GLY A 13 -45.31 21.70 17.87
C GLY A 13 -44.75 20.28 18.00
N LEU A 14 -43.80 19.91 17.14
CA LEU A 14 -43.10 18.63 17.20
C LEU A 14 -42.27 18.50 18.50
N ALA A 15 -41.57 19.56 18.90
CA ALA A 15 -40.79 19.58 20.13
C ALA A 15 -41.66 19.45 21.39
N ALA A 16 -42.86 20.05 21.39
CA ALA A 16 -43.84 19.88 22.47
C ALA A 16 -44.38 18.44 22.50
N TRP A 17 -44.71 17.87 21.34
CA TRP A 17 -45.19 16.49 21.23
C TRP A 17 -44.13 15.47 21.64
N LEU A 18 -42.86 15.64 21.27
CA LEU A 18 -41.78 14.72 21.64
C LEU A 18 -41.57 14.57 23.15
N ARG A 19 -41.95 15.57 23.96
CA ARG A 19 -41.83 15.51 25.43
C ARG A 19 -42.80 14.52 26.06
N THR A 20 -43.96 14.29 25.45
CA THR A 20 -45.04 13.48 26.06
C THR A 20 -45.53 12.34 25.16
N GLY A 21 -45.32 12.42 23.85
CA GLY A 21 -45.78 11.47 22.83
C GLY A 21 -44.71 10.46 22.38
N LYS A 22 -43.50 10.51 22.95
CA LYS A 22 -42.43 9.55 22.61
C LYS A 22 -42.74 8.18 23.21
N VAL A 23 -43.44 7.36 22.45
CA VAL A 23 -43.58 5.92 22.72
C VAL A 23 -42.36 5.22 22.13
N ASP A 24 -41.56 4.54 22.96
CA ASP A 24 -40.37 3.81 22.51
C ASP A 24 -40.74 2.44 21.92
N ARG A 25 -41.67 2.47 20.96
CA ARG A 25 -42.28 1.29 20.35
C ARG A 25 -41.22 0.36 19.77
N LYS A 26 -40.15 0.92 19.19
CA LYS A 26 -39.01 0.17 18.65
C LYS A 26 -38.26 -0.61 19.73
N ARG A 27 -38.12 -0.06 20.94
CA ARG A 27 -37.51 -0.76 22.07
C ARG A 27 -38.43 -1.87 22.58
N GLU A 28 -39.72 -1.59 22.71
CA GLU A 28 -40.73 -2.59 23.12
C GLU A 28 -40.77 -3.77 22.15
N ASP A 29 -40.86 -3.48 20.85
CA ASP A 29 -40.85 -4.48 19.78
C ASP A 29 -39.53 -5.27 19.77
N GLY A 30 -38.40 -4.59 20.00
CA GLY A 30 -37.09 -5.24 20.11
C GLY A 30 -36.98 -6.18 21.31
N LEU A 31 -37.51 -5.80 22.46
CA LEU A 31 -37.57 -6.66 23.65
C LEU A 31 -38.51 -7.85 23.45
N GLN A 32 -39.63 -7.66 22.74
CA GLN A 32 -40.53 -8.75 22.39
C GLN A 32 -39.86 -9.73 21.43
N LEU A 33 -39.19 -9.23 20.39
CA LEU A 33 -38.43 -10.06 19.45
C LEU A 33 -37.39 -10.92 20.16
N LEU A 34 -36.61 -10.34 21.09
CA LEU A 34 -35.62 -11.10 21.86
C LEU A 34 -36.24 -12.19 22.72
N LYS A 35 -37.42 -11.95 23.31
CA LYS A 35 -38.17 -12.98 24.08
C LYS A 35 -38.63 -14.12 23.17
N GLU A 36 -39.19 -13.80 22.01
CA GLU A 36 -39.62 -14.82 21.03
C GLU A 36 -38.43 -15.63 20.51
N MET A 37 -37.29 -14.99 20.24
CA MET A 37 -36.06 -15.66 19.83
C MET A 37 -35.53 -16.60 20.92
N ASP A 38 -35.51 -16.17 22.18
CA ASP A 38 -35.11 -17.01 23.32
C ASP A 38 -36.05 -18.21 23.50
N ALA A 39 -37.37 -18.00 23.40
CA ALA A 39 -38.36 -19.09 23.44
C ALA A 39 -38.18 -20.07 22.27
N PHE A 40 -37.95 -19.56 21.06
CA PHE A 40 -37.68 -20.37 19.86
C PHE A 40 -36.43 -21.25 20.03
N ILE A 41 -35.35 -20.69 20.57
CA ILE A 41 -34.09 -21.41 20.83
C ILE A 41 -34.30 -22.49 21.91
N ARG A 42 -34.95 -22.15 23.03
CA ARG A 42 -35.18 -23.09 24.15
C ARG A 42 -36.10 -24.26 23.77
N ASN A 43 -37.03 -24.04 22.84
CA ASN A 43 -37.92 -25.09 22.34
C ASN A 43 -37.26 -26.03 21.32
N GLY A 44 -35.95 -25.89 21.06
CA GLY A 44 -35.20 -26.80 20.20
C GLY A 44 -35.57 -26.71 18.72
N ALA A 45 -36.21 -25.61 18.31
CA ALA A 45 -36.56 -25.40 16.92
C ALA A 45 -35.29 -25.25 16.07
N ALA A 46 -35.12 -26.14 15.08
CA ALA A 46 -34.01 -26.07 14.15
C ALA A 46 -34.21 -24.89 13.20
N GLN A 47 -33.21 -24.02 13.09
CA GLN A 47 -33.20 -23.00 12.04
C GLN A 47 -33.10 -23.73 10.69
N GLY A 48 -34.12 -23.58 9.84
CA GLY A 48 -34.05 -24.02 8.46
C GLY A 48 -32.96 -23.23 7.73
N ALA A 49 -32.26 -23.88 6.79
CA ALA A 49 -31.32 -23.16 5.94
C ALA A 49 -32.08 -22.02 5.22
N PRO A 50 -31.61 -20.76 5.32
CA PRO A 50 -32.30 -19.65 4.67
C PRO A 50 -32.37 -19.90 3.16
N ALA A 51 -33.56 -19.71 2.57
CA ALA A 51 -33.79 -19.84 1.13
C ALA A 51 -33.31 -18.63 0.32
N PHE A 52 -32.48 -17.78 0.93
CA PHE A 52 -31.90 -16.59 0.34
C PHE A 52 -30.39 -16.62 0.55
N HIS A 53 -29.64 -16.16 -0.45
CA HIS A 53 -28.24 -15.80 -0.30
C HIS A 53 -28.13 -14.28 -0.26
N PHE A 54 -27.20 -13.78 0.55
CA PHE A 54 -26.88 -12.36 0.51
C PHE A 54 -26.02 -12.07 -0.71
N GLU A 55 -26.45 -11.13 -1.54
CA GLU A 55 -25.63 -10.56 -2.60
C GLU A 55 -24.52 -9.70 -2.00
N TRP A 56 -23.31 -9.87 -2.53
CA TRP A 56 -22.17 -9.08 -2.09
C TRP A 56 -22.34 -7.64 -2.56
N THR A 57 -22.46 -6.71 -1.62
CA THR A 57 -22.57 -5.28 -1.93
C THR A 57 -21.28 -4.57 -1.56
N GLU A 58 -20.61 -4.02 -2.57
CA GLU A 58 -19.32 -3.34 -2.44
C GLU A 58 -19.37 -2.19 -1.42
N ASN A 59 -20.50 -1.47 -1.33
CA ASN A 59 -20.73 -0.41 -0.35
C ASN A 59 -20.70 -0.90 1.10
N TRP A 60 -21.18 -2.12 1.37
CA TRP A 60 -21.12 -2.72 2.71
C TRP A 60 -19.72 -3.28 3.00
N HIS A 61 -18.99 -3.72 1.99
CA HIS A 61 -17.62 -4.20 2.17
C HIS A 61 -16.65 -3.06 2.46
N ASN A 62 -16.81 -1.93 1.77
CA ASN A 62 -15.96 -0.75 1.90
C ASN A 62 -16.41 0.19 3.03
N ALA A 63 -17.45 -0.19 3.77
CA ALA A 63 -17.93 0.60 4.88
C ALA A 63 -16.82 0.80 5.92
N SER A 64 -16.50 2.06 6.22
CA SER A 64 -15.41 2.46 7.11
C SER A 64 -15.52 1.85 8.52
N TRP A 65 -16.72 1.48 8.95
CA TRP A 65 -16.96 0.80 10.21
C TRP A 65 -16.64 -0.69 10.21
N ARG A 66 -16.38 -1.37 9.08
CA ARG A 66 -15.96 -2.79 9.09
C ARG A 66 -14.46 -2.97 9.29
N ASN A 67 -13.66 -1.99 8.90
CA ASN A 67 -12.21 -2.04 9.08
C ASN A 67 -11.82 -1.32 10.38
N GLU A 68 -11.45 -2.07 11.41
CA GLU A 68 -10.92 -1.49 12.66
C GLU A 68 -9.67 -0.63 12.45
N ALA A 69 -8.86 -0.97 11.44
CA ALA A 69 -7.73 -0.15 11.01
C ALA A 69 -8.18 1.20 10.40
N ALA A 70 -9.28 1.21 9.63
CA ALA A 70 -9.87 2.44 9.10
C ALA A 70 -10.51 3.30 10.19
N ARG A 71 -11.04 2.67 11.26
CA ARG A 71 -11.51 3.39 12.46
C ARG A 71 -10.38 4.08 13.23
N ARG A 72 -9.20 3.44 13.31
CA ARG A 72 -8.00 4.00 13.96
C ARG A 72 -7.30 5.07 13.12
N GLY A 73 -7.39 4.99 11.80
CA GLY A 73 -6.75 5.93 10.85
C GLY A 73 -7.39 7.31 10.77
N GLY A 74 -8.48 7.57 11.50
CA GLY A 74 -9.25 8.80 11.39
C GLY A 74 -10.03 8.88 10.07
N LYS A 75 -11.10 9.68 10.04
CA LYS A 75 -11.77 10.01 8.78
C LYS A 75 -10.89 11.01 8.02
N ALA A 76 -10.74 10.83 6.72
CA ALA A 76 -10.08 11.82 5.87
C ALA A 76 -10.71 13.20 6.09
N THR A 77 -9.87 14.22 6.17
CA THR A 77 -10.32 15.61 6.22
C THR A 77 -10.90 16.01 4.86
N PRO A 78 -11.78 17.04 4.80
CA PRO A 78 -12.31 17.53 3.52
C PRO A 78 -11.21 17.94 2.53
N GLU A 79 -10.10 18.47 3.03
CA GLU A 79 -8.91 18.82 2.23
C GLU A 79 -8.26 17.56 1.63
N GLN A 80 -8.08 16.50 2.43
CA GLN A 80 -7.53 15.23 1.93
C GLN A 80 -8.45 14.58 0.89
N ASP A 81 -9.77 14.63 1.08
CA ASP A 81 -10.73 14.12 0.08
C ASP A 81 -10.62 14.89 -1.25
N ALA A 82 -10.50 16.22 -1.19
CA ALA A 82 -10.31 17.05 -2.39
C ALA A 82 -8.98 16.75 -3.12
N ILE A 83 -7.89 16.53 -2.39
CA ILE A 83 -6.61 16.10 -2.98
C ILE A 83 -6.75 14.74 -3.67
N LEU A 84 -7.49 13.80 -3.08
CA LEU A 84 -7.77 12.51 -3.71
C LEU A 84 -8.66 12.65 -4.95
N ASP A 85 -9.56 13.63 -5.00
CA ASP A 85 -10.34 13.94 -6.19
C ASP A 85 -9.46 14.49 -7.32
N GLU A 86 -8.55 15.41 -7.04
CA GLU A 86 -7.56 15.86 -8.05
C GLU A 86 -6.73 14.69 -8.59
N LEU A 87 -6.36 13.74 -7.73
CA LEU A 87 -5.65 12.53 -8.15
C LEU A 87 -6.51 11.60 -9.03
N ARG A 88 -7.82 11.55 -8.79
CA ARG A 88 -8.76 10.81 -9.65
C ARG A 88 -8.87 11.45 -11.02
N LEU A 89 -8.84 12.79 -11.07
CA LEU A 89 -8.89 13.56 -12.31
C LEU A 89 -7.59 13.46 -13.13
N SER A 90 -6.42 13.26 -12.49
CA SER A 90 -5.15 13.08 -13.20
C SER A 90 -5.05 11.73 -13.94
N GLY A 91 -5.81 10.72 -13.50
CA GLY A 91 -5.75 9.34 -14.02
C GLY A 91 -4.80 8.41 -13.27
N ASP A 92 -3.98 8.94 -12.35
CA ASP A 92 -2.95 8.15 -11.63
C ASP A 92 -3.49 7.41 -10.40
N TYR A 93 -4.71 7.73 -9.98
CA TYR A 93 -5.32 7.18 -8.77
C TYR A 93 -5.29 5.65 -8.71
N ALA A 94 -5.55 4.96 -9.82
CA ALA A 94 -5.57 3.50 -9.85
C ALA A 94 -4.19 2.88 -9.58
N GLN A 95 -3.12 3.52 -10.07
CA GLN A 95 -1.75 3.09 -9.81
C GLN A 95 -1.36 3.38 -8.36
N LEU A 96 -1.54 4.61 -7.89
CA LEU A 96 -1.19 4.99 -6.53
C LEU A 96 -2.01 4.23 -5.48
N ARG A 97 -3.26 3.86 -5.79
CA ARG A 97 -4.06 2.97 -4.93
C ARG A 97 -3.42 1.60 -4.76
N ARG A 98 -2.84 1.01 -5.82
CA ARG A 98 -2.14 -0.28 -5.73
C ARG A 98 -0.85 -0.15 -4.93
N GLU A 99 -0.09 0.91 -5.15
CA GLU A 99 1.13 1.20 -4.39
C GLU A 99 0.84 1.44 -2.89
N ALA A 100 -0.22 2.17 -2.58
CA ALA A 100 -0.69 2.38 -1.20
C ALA A 100 -1.18 1.07 -0.56
N LEU A 101 -1.87 0.21 -1.33
CA LEU A 101 -2.27 -1.11 -0.85
C LEU A 101 -1.05 -1.97 -0.49
N LEU A 102 0.01 -1.94 -1.30
CA LEU A 102 1.25 -2.66 -0.99
C LEU A 102 1.84 -2.21 0.34
N ARG A 103 1.87 -0.90 0.62
CA ARG A 103 2.30 -0.35 1.94
C ARG A 103 1.43 -0.90 3.08
N LEU A 104 0.12 -0.93 2.89
CA LEU A 104 -0.81 -1.43 3.90
C LEU A 104 -0.64 -2.93 4.17
N LEU A 105 -0.39 -3.73 3.13
CA LEU A 105 -0.16 -5.17 3.26
C LEU A 105 1.19 -5.45 3.93
N ALA A 106 2.24 -4.73 3.54
CA ALA A 106 3.57 -4.87 4.14
C ALA A 106 3.57 -4.59 5.65
N ARG A 107 2.76 -3.62 6.12
CA ARG A 107 2.54 -3.37 7.55
C ARG A 107 1.86 -4.52 8.30
N GLY A 108 0.98 -5.25 7.62
CA GLY A 108 0.20 -6.34 8.21
C GLY A 108 0.99 -7.64 8.36
N GLU A 109 2.13 -7.75 7.67
CA GLU A 109 3.01 -8.91 7.76
C GLU A 109 3.79 -8.92 9.07
N ARG A 110 4.09 -10.13 9.57
CA ARG A 110 4.71 -10.31 10.90
C ARG A 110 6.19 -9.95 10.95
N THR A 111 6.84 -9.80 9.79
CA THR A 111 8.26 -9.43 9.72
C THR A 111 8.37 -7.92 9.74
N ALA A 112 8.47 -7.33 10.93
CA ALA A 112 8.82 -5.92 11.05
C ALA A 112 10.22 -5.69 10.46
N PRO A 113 10.44 -4.59 9.70
CA PRO A 113 11.76 -4.29 9.18
C PRO A 113 12.74 -4.08 10.33
N ASP A 114 13.97 -4.58 10.17
CA ASP A 114 15.01 -4.32 11.15
C ASP A 114 15.42 -2.83 11.15
N ARG A 115 16.08 -2.40 12.24
CA ARG A 115 16.52 -1.00 12.39
C ARG A 115 17.48 -0.56 11.29
N GLN A 116 18.24 -1.48 10.71
CA GLN A 116 19.20 -1.19 9.64
C GLN A 116 18.47 -0.97 8.30
N ALA A 117 17.39 -1.70 8.03
CA ALA A 117 16.49 -1.50 6.90
C ALA A 117 15.83 -0.12 6.97
N VAL A 118 15.30 0.27 8.13
CA VAL A 118 14.73 1.63 8.34
C VAL A 118 15.79 2.72 8.13
N LYS A 119 17.00 2.53 8.65
CA LYS A 119 18.11 3.49 8.46
C LYS A 119 18.53 3.62 7.00
N ARG A 120 18.56 2.50 6.25
CA ARG A 120 18.82 2.50 4.80
C ARG A 120 17.73 3.25 4.05
N ALA A 121 16.46 2.91 4.28
CA ALA A 121 15.31 3.59 3.68
C ALA A 121 15.32 5.10 3.94
N MET A 122 15.64 5.54 5.17
CA MET A 122 15.84 6.96 5.50
C MET A 122 16.99 7.58 4.69
N GLY A 123 18.12 6.88 4.59
CA GLY A 123 19.28 7.33 3.80
C GLY A 123 18.93 7.55 2.33
N ASP A 124 18.23 6.60 1.71
CA ASP A 124 17.81 6.66 0.31
C ASP A 124 16.73 7.71 0.06
N PHE A 125 15.79 7.84 1.00
CA PHE A 125 14.78 8.89 0.97
C PHE A 125 15.42 10.28 0.96
N ARG A 126 16.41 10.51 1.83
CA ARG A 126 17.15 11.77 1.93
C ARG A 126 18.04 12.01 0.72
N SER A 127 18.77 10.99 0.27
CA SER A 127 19.70 11.08 -0.87
C SER A 127 18.98 11.49 -2.16
N ARG A 128 17.89 10.79 -2.51
CA ARG A 128 17.09 11.06 -3.71
C ARG A 128 16.49 12.47 -3.75
N ARG A 129 16.31 13.10 -2.59
CA ARG A 129 15.67 14.42 -2.44
C ARG A 129 16.65 15.54 -2.04
N GLY A 130 17.94 15.24 -1.93
CA GLY A 130 18.94 16.22 -1.51
C GLY A 130 18.77 16.73 -0.07
N LEU A 131 18.06 15.98 0.79
CA LEU A 131 17.75 16.40 2.17
C LEU A 131 18.92 16.08 3.11
N MET A 132 19.99 16.88 3.06
CA MET A 132 21.24 16.59 3.78
C MET A 132 21.23 17.07 5.24
N ARG A 133 20.46 18.10 5.57
CA ARG A 133 20.39 18.66 6.93
C ARG A 133 19.08 18.29 7.60
N GLN A 134 19.06 18.31 8.94
CA GLN A 134 17.81 18.05 9.67
C GLN A 134 16.76 19.13 9.39
N ALA A 135 17.19 20.38 9.23
CA ALA A 135 16.31 21.49 8.85
C ALA A 135 15.59 21.24 7.51
N ASP A 136 16.29 20.67 6.52
CA ASP A 136 15.72 20.37 5.20
C ASP A 136 14.63 19.30 5.31
N VAL A 137 14.84 18.28 6.16
CA VAL A 137 13.83 17.24 6.41
C VAL A 137 12.60 17.79 7.12
N SER A 138 12.80 18.63 8.13
CA SER A 138 11.67 19.28 8.81
C SER A 138 10.91 20.24 7.89
N ALA A 139 11.60 20.92 6.97
CA ALA A 139 10.97 21.75 5.96
C ALA A 139 10.15 20.90 4.98
N TRP A 140 10.75 19.85 4.43
CA TRP A 140 10.07 18.91 3.54
C TRP A 140 8.80 18.34 4.19
N ALA A 141 8.88 17.88 5.44
CA ALA A 141 7.72 17.30 6.13
C ALA A 141 6.56 18.30 6.20
N ARG A 142 6.85 19.53 6.62
CA ARG A 142 5.85 20.61 6.72
C ARG A 142 5.25 20.94 5.36
N ASP A 143 6.08 21.07 4.33
CA ASP A 143 5.64 21.43 2.97
C ASP A 143 4.79 20.30 2.35
N ASN A 144 4.95 19.05 2.81
CA ASN A 144 4.16 17.90 2.38
C ASN A 144 2.99 17.57 3.32
N GLY A 145 2.61 18.51 4.21
CA GLY A 145 1.46 18.34 5.11
C GLY A 145 1.62 17.20 6.13
N THR A 146 2.86 16.88 6.51
CA THR A 146 3.18 15.84 7.48
C THR A 146 4.14 16.34 8.57
N ASP A 147 4.32 15.55 9.60
CA ASP A 147 5.29 15.79 10.67
C ASP A 147 6.40 14.73 10.66
N LEU A 148 7.34 14.82 11.61
CA LEU A 148 8.44 13.85 11.69
C LEU A 148 7.93 12.44 11.99
N ALA A 149 6.86 12.30 12.79
CA ALA A 149 6.24 11.01 13.06
C ALA A 149 5.57 10.42 11.81
N GLY A 150 4.94 11.26 10.99
CA GLY A 150 4.39 10.90 9.69
C GLY A 150 5.47 10.46 8.71
N LEU A 151 6.59 11.18 8.65
CA LEU A 151 7.76 10.78 7.88
C LEU A 151 8.32 9.44 8.37
N ASP A 152 8.53 9.26 9.67
CA ASP A 152 9.07 8.01 10.22
C ASP A 152 8.18 6.82 9.82
N ARG A 153 6.85 6.96 9.91
CA ARG A 153 5.91 5.94 9.43
C ARG A 153 6.05 5.66 7.93
N MET A 154 6.26 6.69 7.10
CA MET A 154 6.47 6.49 5.65
C MET A 154 7.77 5.72 5.36
N ILE A 155 8.84 5.99 6.12
CA ILE A 155 10.12 5.30 5.99
C ILE A 155 10.04 3.85 6.49
N GLU A 156 9.32 3.61 7.59
CA GLU A 156 9.03 2.26 8.07
C GLU A 156 8.25 1.44 7.04
N ASP A 157 7.29 2.05 6.33
CA ASP A 157 6.57 1.39 5.24
C ASP A 157 7.49 1.02 4.09
N ASP A 158 8.35 1.95 3.65
CA ASP A 158 9.31 1.70 2.58
C ASP A 158 10.24 0.55 2.97
N ALA A 159 10.75 0.56 4.21
CA ALA A 159 11.59 -0.52 4.72
C ALA A 159 10.84 -1.86 4.80
N ALA A 160 9.57 -1.85 5.22
CA ALA A 160 8.75 -3.06 5.30
C ALA A 160 8.48 -3.66 3.91
N ILE A 161 8.23 -2.83 2.90
CA ILE A 161 8.06 -3.30 1.51
C ILE A 161 9.34 -3.97 1.02
N GLU A 162 10.50 -3.33 1.19
CA GLU A 162 11.77 -3.87 0.71
C GLU A 162 12.16 -5.16 1.46
N THR A 163 11.91 -5.22 2.77
CA THR A 163 12.09 -6.46 3.55
C THR A 163 11.18 -7.57 3.05
N LEU A 164 9.88 -7.28 2.83
CA LEU A 164 8.93 -8.26 2.32
C LEU A 164 9.29 -8.74 0.90
N ALA A 165 9.77 -7.84 0.05
CA ALA A 165 10.22 -8.17 -1.30
C ALA A 165 11.39 -9.16 -1.25
N ARG A 166 12.42 -8.85 -0.47
CA ARG A 166 13.59 -9.73 -0.26
C ARG A 166 13.20 -11.10 0.30
N ASP A 167 12.29 -11.14 1.27
CA ASP A 167 11.78 -12.39 1.86
C ASP A 167 11.00 -13.26 0.84
N ARG A 168 10.46 -12.63 -0.21
CA ARG A 168 9.59 -13.27 -1.21
C ARG A 168 10.21 -13.28 -2.61
N ASP A 169 11.49 -12.98 -2.76
CA ASP A 169 12.14 -12.84 -4.07
C ASP A 169 11.88 -14.05 -4.97
N ALA A 170 12.03 -15.27 -4.44
CA ALA A 170 11.77 -16.50 -5.19
C ALA A 170 10.33 -16.58 -5.75
N GLU A 171 9.34 -16.11 -5.01
CA GLU A 171 7.94 -16.03 -5.45
C GLU A 171 7.75 -14.89 -6.47
N LEU A 172 8.39 -13.74 -6.22
CA LEU A 172 8.34 -12.57 -7.10
C LEU A 172 8.94 -12.81 -8.48
N HIS A 173 9.96 -13.67 -8.60
CA HIS A 173 10.56 -14.01 -9.90
C HIS A 173 9.51 -14.41 -10.95
N ARG A 174 8.56 -15.26 -10.58
CA ARG A 174 7.49 -15.70 -11.51
C ARG A 174 6.55 -14.56 -11.85
N ALA A 175 6.11 -13.81 -10.83
CA ALA A 175 5.20 -12.68 -11.00
C ALA A 175 5.81 -11.57 -11.87
N ILE A 176 7.13 -11.31 -11.75
CA ILE A 176 7.86 -10.36 -12.60
C ILE A 176 7.83 -10.82 -14.07
N LEU A 177 8.08 -12.11 -14.34
CA LEU A 177 8.04 -12.63 -15.71
C LEU A 177 6.63 -12.56 -16.31
N ASP A 178 5.59 -12.82 -15.52
CA ASP A 178 4.20 -12.65 -15.94
C ASP A 178 3.89 -11.17 -16.24
N ARG A 179 4.36 -10.26 -15.38
CA ARG A 179 4.21 -8.82 -15.63
C ARG A 179 4.93 -8.36 -16.90
N LEU A 180 6.10 -8.91 -17.20
CA LEU A 180 6.79 -8.65 -18.47
C LEU A 180 6.01 -9.16 -19.69
N ARG A 181 5.24 -10.25 -19.54
CA ARG A 181 4.37 -10.78 -20.62
C ARG A 181 3.16 -9.90 -20.82
N GLU A 182 2.50 -9.47 -19.74
CA GLU A 182 1.37 -8.54 -19.79
C GLU A 182 1.73 -7.19 -20.44
N LEU A 183 2.98 -6.75 -20.28
CA LEU A 183 3.51 -5.52 -20.86
C LEU A 183 4.14 -5.71 -22.24
N ASP A 184 4.07 -6.92 -22.82
CA ASP A 184 4.71 -7.28 -24.10
C ASP A 184 6.25 -7.05 -24.15
N LEU A 185 6.90 -6.97 -22.99
CA LEU A 185 8.35 -6.75 -22.85
C LEU A 185 9.15 -8.06 -22.81
N TYR A 186 8.49 -9.16 -22.46
CA TYR A 186 9.14 -10.47 -22.25
C TYR A 186 9.99 -10.95 -23.45
N PRO A 187 9.50 -10.93 -24.71
CA PRO A 187 10.30 -11.43 -25.84
C PRO A 187 11.63 -10.70 -25.99
N GLY A 188 11.66 -9.38 -25.81
CA GLY A 188 12.88 -8.58 -25.92
C GLY A 188 13.94 -8.95 -24.87
N TYR A 189 13.54 -9.22 -23.64
CA TYR A 189 14.45 -9.69 -22.59
C TYR A 189 14.90 -11.13 -22.83
N ARG A 190 13.98 -12.02 -23.24
CA ARG A 190 14.29 -13.43 -23.55
C ARG A 190 15.34 -13.53 -24.65
N ASP A 191 15.14 -12.82 -25.75
CA ASP A 191 16.00 -12.95 -26.93
C ASP A 191 17.43 -12.42 -26.63
N LYS A 192 17.53 -11.31 -25.88
CA LYS A 192 18.81 -10.80 -25.34
C LYS A 192 19.51 -11.81 -24.43
N ALA A 193 18.77 -12.46 -23.53
CA ALA A 193 19.33 -13.47 -22.63
C ALA A 193 19.85 -14.69 -23.39
N LEU A 194 19.09 -15.20 -24.38
CA LEU A 194 19.49 -16.34 -25.21
C LEU A 194 20.68 -16.03 -26.12
N ALA A 195 20.73 -14.83 -26.72
CA ALA A 195 21.87 -14.39 -27.52
C ALA A 195 23.17 -14.37 -26.70
N ARG A 196 23.08 -13.95 -25.43
CA ARG A 196 24.20 -13.92 -24.49
C ARG A 196 24.67 -15.31 -24.09
N GLN A 197 23.77 -16.25 -23.86
CA GLN A 197 24.13 -17.64 -23.55
C GLN A 197 24.87 -18.36 -24.70
N ARG A 198 24.59 -17.96 -25.95
CA ARG A 198 25.21 -18.55 -27.15
C ARG A 198 26.59 -17.97 -27.47
N SER A 199 26.94 -16.83 -26.88
CA SER A 199 28.23 -16.18 -27.12
C SER A 199 29.15 -16.49 -25.95
N PRO A 200 30.22 -17.30 -26.12
CA PRO A 200 31.19 -17.51 -25.06
C PRO A 200 31.86 -16.18 -24.71
N SER A 201 31.91 -15.81 -23.42
CA SER A 201 32.53 -14.55 -23.00
C SER A 201 34.03 -14.61 -23.29
N LEU A 202 34.51 -13.73 -24.17
CA LEU A 202 35.91 -13.70 -24.63
C LEU A 202 36.75 -12.58 -23.98
N SER A 203 36.27 -11.91 -22.93
CA SER A 203 36.96 -10.74 -22.37
C SER A 203 37.79 -11.05 -21.13
N ALA A 204 38.98 -10.44 -21.06
CA ALA A 204 39.77 -10.33 -19.85
C ALA A 204 38.97 -9.57 -18.76
N PRO A 205 39.04 -9.99 -17.49
CA PRO A 205 38.23 -9.40 -16.43
C PRO A 205 38.64 -7.94 -16.20
N LEU A 206 37.72 -7.01 -16.46
CA LEU A 206 37.88 -5.63 -16.01
C LEU A 206 37.89 -5.60 -14.46
N PRO A 207 38.67 -4.69 -13.85
CA PRO A 207 38.54 -4.39 -12.43
C PRO A 207 37.09 -4.08 -12.04
N ARG A 208 36.63 -4.66 -10.93
CA ARG A 208 35.27 -4.48 -10.38
C ARG A 208 34.83 -3.01 -10.31
N ALA A 209 35.74 -2.11 -9.90
CA ALA A 209 35.46 -0.68 -9.83
C ALA A 209 35.09 -0.06 -11.19
N LEU A 210 35.72 -0.50 -12.28
CA LEU A 210 35.41 -0.03 -13.64
C LEU A 210 34.07 -0.59 -14.14
N LEU A 211 33.74 -1.84 -13.81
CA LEU A 211 32.43 -2.43 -14.10
C LEU A 211 31.30 -1.68 -13.38
N ALA A 212 31.48 -1.37 -12.09
CA ALA A 212 30.51 -0.59 -11.32
C ALA A 212 30.33 0.83 -11.90
N ALA A 213 31.43 1.55 -12.17
CA ALA A 213 31.36 2.89 -12.75
C ALA A 213 30.69 2.89 -14.14
N TRP A 214 31.02 1.93 -14.99
CA TRP A 214 30.35 1.76 -16.29
C TRP A 214 28.85 1.50 -16.12
N PHE A 215 28.45 0.56 -15.26
CA PHE A 215 27.05 0.20 -15.10
C PHE A 215 26.22 1.35 -14.51
N PHE A 216 26.65 1.95 -13.40
CA PHE A 216 25.87 3.00 -12.76
C PHE A 216 25.94 4.30 -13.56
N GLU A 217 27.13 4.79 -13.90
CA GLU A 217 27.28 6.13 -14.46
C GLU A 217 26.99 6.17 -15.97
N LYS A 218 27.44 5.16 -16.73
CA LYS A 218 27.28 5.17 -18.21
C LYS A 218 25.97 4.54 -18.65
N ARG A 219 25.56 3.44 -18.03
CA ARG A 219 24.34 2.73 -18.45
C ARG A 219 23.08 3.22 -17.76
N LEU A 220 23.11 3.40 -16.45
CA LEU A 220 21.93 3.85 -15.69
C LEU A 220 21.84 5.37 -15.54
N GLY A 221 22.93 6.10 -15.72
CA GLY A 221 22.98 7.54 -15.46
C GLY A 221 22.85 7.87 -13.96
N LEU A 222 23.20 6.93 -13.09
CA LEU A 222 23.12 7.04 -11.63
C LEU A 222 24.51 7.15 -11.02
N GLN A 223 24.59 7.71 -9.80
CA GLN A 223 25.81 7.61 -9.00
C GLN A 223 26.00 6.20 -8.48
N VAL A 224 27.25 5.77 -8.34
CA VAL A 224 27.58 4.47 -7.75
C VAL A 224 27.09 4.43 -6.29
N PRO A 225 26.25 3.45 -5.91
CA PRO A 225 25.80 3.29 -4.53
C PRO A 225 26.99 3.12 -3.57
N ARG A 226 26.86 3.66 -2.35
CA ARG A 226 27.88 3.47 -1.30
C ARG A 226 28.01 2.00 -0.89
N ASP A 227 26.90 1.27 -0.96
CA ASP A 227 26.82 -0.16 -0.66
C ASP A 227 26.31 -0.90 -1.90
N ILE A 228 27.25 -1.46 -2.67
CA ILE A 228 26.94 -2.21 -3.89
C ILE A 228 26.38 -3.59 -3.56
N ASP A 229 26.73 -4.14 -2.40
CA ASP A 229 26.19 -5.45 -1.96
C ASP A 229 24.70 -5.33 -1.64
N ASP A 230 24.31 -4.28 -0.92
CA ASP A 230 22.89 -3.98 -0.67
C ASP A 230 22.11 -3.74 -1.96
N TYR A 231 22.70 -3.04 -2.93
CA TYR A 231 22.11 -2.87 -4.26
C TYR A 231 21.92 -4.21 -4.98
N ALA A 232 22.94 -5.08 -4.98
CA ALA A 232 22.85 -6.40 -5.60
C ALA A 232 21.70 -7.22 -4.99
N ILE A 233 21.58 -7.22 -3.66
CA ILE A 233 20.49 -7.89 -2.94
C ILE A 233 19.14 -7.26 -3.29
N SER A 234 19.04 -5.92 -3.40
CA SER A 234 17.77 -5.23 -3.75
C SER A 234 17.22 -5.56 -5.14
N ILE A 235 18.08 -6.04 -6.07
CA ILE A 235 17.66 -6.46 -7.40
C ILE A 235 17.54 -7.99 -7.53
N GLY A 236 17.54 -8.72 -6.40
CA GLY A 236 17.34 -10.17 -6.34
C GLY A 236 18.58 -11.01 -6.61
N LEU A 237 19.79 -10.43 -6.53
CA LEU A 237 21.03 -11.19 -6.60
C LEU A 237 21.48 -11.62 -5.19
N PRO A 238 22.17 -12.76 -5.03
CA PRO A 238 22.57 -13.27 -3.72
C PRO A 238 23.68 -12.44 -3.05
N GLY A 239 24.30 -11.50 -3.77
CA GLY A 239 25.34 -10.62 -3.26
C GLY A 239 26.24 -10.04 -4.35
N ILE A 240 27.22 -9.27 -3.91
CA ILE A 240 28.12 -8.46 -4.73
C ILE A 240 28.90 -9.25 -5.79
N ASP A 241 29.30 -10.50 -5.50
CA ASP A 241 30.04 -11.32 -6.45
C ASP A 241 29.18 -11.71 -7.66
N SER A 242 27.94 -12.12 -7.43
CA SER A 242 26.99 -12.42 -8.52
C SER A 242 26.63 -11.19 -9.35
N PHE A 243 26.63 -10.01 -8.72
CA PHE A 243 26.47 -8.75 -9.45
C PHE A 243 27.65 -8.48 -10.38
N TYR A 244 28.89 -8.62 -9.91
CA TYR A 244 30.05 -8.43 -10.78
C TYR A 244 30.16 -9.48 -11.88
N ASP A 245 29.77 -10.74 -11.61
CA ASP A 245 29.69 -11.78 -12.63
C ASP A 245 28.65 -11.44 -13.71
N LEU A 246 27.50 -10.88 -13.31
CA LEU A 246 26.47 -10.41 -14.23
C LEU A 246 26.99 -9.25 -15.10
N LEU A 247 27.69 -8.28 -14.50
CA LEU A 247 28.28 -7.15 -15.22
C LEU A 247 29.38 -7.58 -16.19
N ALA A 248 30.26 -8.50 -15.77
CA ALA A 248 31.35 -8.99 -16.59
C ALA A 248 30.84 -9.68 -17.87
N ARG A 249 29.76 -10.46 -17.77
CA ARG A 249 29.11 -11.12 -18.92
C ARG A 249 28.41 -10.17 -19.87
N GLU A 250 28.05 -8.98 -19.41
CA GLU A 250 27.36 -7.98 -20.22
C GLU A 250 28.32 -6.99 -20.88
N TYR A 251 29.47 -6.76 -20.24
CA TYR A 251 30.51 -5.90 -20.79
C TYR A 251 31.32 -6.62 -21.90
N ALA A 252 31.49 -7.94 -21.78
CA ALA A 252 32.21 -8.79 -22.73
C ALA A 252 31.44 -8.98 -24.04
#